data_AF-A0A174MWM4-F1
#
_entry.id   AF-A0A174MWM4-F1
#
_cell.length_a   1.000
_cell.length_b   1.000
_cell.length_c   1.000
_cell.angle_alpha   90.00
_cell.angle_beta   90.00
_cell.angle_gamma   90.00
#
_symmetry.space_group_name_H-M   'P 1'
#
loop_
_entity.id
_entity.type
_entity.pdbx_description
1 polymer ?
#
loop_
_entity_poly.entity_id
_entity_poly.type
_entity_poly.pdbx_seq_one_letter_code
_entity_poly.pdbx_strand_id
1 'polypeptide(L)'
;MQKIPAPNFIVFYNGTERDEDYWINYLSESYENQTGGPNLELKVLTLNINEGHNCELMEQYQILREYAQYVAKVRENAREADLDTAVEQAVNDCIQNGILAEFLRKNKSEVITMSIFEYDKEEEERKLREAEYEAGYNSGRRDGYSSGRQDGLNLGIAEGKREIIRLMHNAGEPVEKIAQYTGCEVEELKKLLN
;
A
#
# COMPACT_ATOMS: atom_id res chain seq x y z
N MET A 1 4.50 43.94 -1.97
CA MET A 1 4.38 42.59 -2.58
C MET A 1 3.52 42.69 -3.81
N GLN A 2 4.01 42.23 -4.97
CA GLN A 2 3.24 42.16 -6.21
C GLN A 2 2.32 40.93 -6.16
N LYS A 3 1.05 41.08 -6.53
CA LYS A 3 0.12 39.95 -6.62
C LYS A 3 0.45 39.12 -7.86
N ILE A 4 0.50 37.80 -7.70
CA ILE A 4 0.63 36.84 -8.80
C ILE A 4 -0.69 36.06 -8.95
N PRO A 5 -1.01 35.55 -10.16
CA PRO A 5 -2.15 34.65 -10.34
C PRO A 5 -2.04 33.42 -9.43
N ALA A 6 -3.18 32.94 -8.94
CA ALA A 6 -3.22 31.70 -8.17
C ALA A 6 -2.92 30.52 -9.11
N PRO A 7 -1.86 29.72 -8.84
CA PRO A 7 -1.57 28.54 -9.64
C PRO A 7 -2.57 27.43 -9.35
N ASN A 8 -2.86 26.61 -10.37
CA ASN A 8 -3.60 25.36 -10.23
C ASN A 8 -2.66 24.21 -10.59
N PHE A 9 -2.71 23.16 -9.78
CA PHE A 9 -1.88 21.96 -9.96
C PHE A 9 -2.81 20.79 -10.25
N ILE A 10 -2.67 20.21 -11.44
CA ILE A 10 -3.51 19.13 -11.93
C ILE A 10 -2.61 17.99 -12.39
N VAL A 11 -2.99 16.77 -12.02
CA VAL A 11 -2.38 15.52 -12.49
C VAL A 11 -3.46 14.74 -13.23
N PHE A 12 -3.09 14.15 -14.36
CA PHE A 12 -3.92 13.15 -15.02
C PHE A 12 -3.50 11.77 -14.58
N TYR A 13 -4.48 10.99 -14.16
CA TYR A 13 -4.28 9.62 -13.72
C TYR A 13 -4.89 8.67 -14.73
N ASN A 14 -4.08 7.74 -15.21
CA ASN A 14 -4.49 6.66 -16.09
C ASN A 14 -4.25 5.29 -15.43
N GLY A 15 -3.91 5.18 -14.15
CA GLY A 15 -3.66 3.88 -13.50
C GLY A 15 -4.95 3.09 -13.23
N THR A 16 -4.82 1.93 -12.58
CA THR A 16 -5.94 1.03 -12.25
C THR A 16 -6.12 0.76 -10.75
N GLU A 17 -5.30 1.39 -9.90
CA GLU A 17 -5.38 1.26 -8.44
C GLU A 17 -6.59 2.02 -7.84
N ARG A 18 -7.11 3.03 -8.55
CA ARG A 18 -8.23 3.89 -8.15
C ARG A 18 -9.22 4.07 -9.30
N ASP A 19 -10.49 4.22 -8.97
CA ASP A 19 -11.61 4.30 -9.93
C ASP A 19 -12.40 5.62 -9.82
N GLU A 20 -12.12 6.43 -8.81
CA GLU A 20 -12.80 7.71 -8.62
C GLU A 20 -12.48 8.68 -9.78
N ASP A 21 -13.45 9.49 -10.20
CA ASP A 21 -13.24 10.51 -11.23
C ASP A 21 -12.16 11.53 -10.83
N TYR A 22 -12.05 11.84 -9.53
CA TYR A 22 -11.01 12.73 -9.03
C TYR A 22 -10.73 12.54 -7.55
N TRP A 23 -9.56 13.01 -7.12
CA TRP A 23 -9.22 13.18 -5.71
C TRP A 23 -8.18 14.29 -5.53
N ILE A 24 -7.95 14.65 -4.27
CA ILE A 24 -6.93 15.63 -3.89
C ILE A 24 -5.77 14.88 -3.24
N ASN A 25 -4.55 15.20 -3.67
CA ASN A 25 -3.34 14.83 -2.94
C ASN A 25 -2.72 16.07 -2.30
N TYR A 26 -2.03 15.85 -1.19
CA TYR A 26 -1.27 16.88 -0.49
C TYR A 26 0.20 16.51 -0.51
N LEU A 27 1.07 17.47 -0.86
CA LEU A 27 2.52 17.21 -0.89
C LEU A 27 3.04 16.76 0.47
N SER A 28 2.41 17.20 1.56
CA SER A 28 2.77 16.75 2.90
C SER A 28 2.62 15.24 3.10
N GLU A 29 1.75 14.54 2.38
CA GLU A 29 1.61 13.07 2.44
C GLU A 29 2.91 12.32 2.09
N SER A 30 3.85 13.00 1.40
CA SER A 30 5.18 12.46 1.06
C SER A 30 6.30 12.88 2.02
N TYR A 31 6.04 13.73 3.03
CA TYR A 31 7.07 14.21 3.94
C TYR A 31 7.40 13.20 5.04
N GLU A 32 8.68 12.98 5.29
CA GLU A 32 9.16 12.26 6.47
C GLU A 32 9.06 13.14 7.73
N ASN A 33 8.79 12.54 8.89
CA ASN A 33 8.88 13.18 10.21
C ASN A 33 8.07 14.48 10.38
N GLN A 34 6.78 14.45 10.06
CA GLN A 34 5.90 15.61 10.29
C GLN A 34 5.76 15.93 11.79
N THR A 35 6.27 17.08 12.21
CA THR A 35 5.95 17.69 13.51
C THR A 35 5.13 18.96 13.29
N GLY A 36 3.80 18.84 13.39
CA GLY A 36 2.87 19.96 13.18
C GLY A 36 2.52 20.21 11.71
N GLY A 37 1.91 21.38 11.43
CA GLY A 37 1.50 21.75 10.07
C GLY A 37 2.68 22.10 9.15
N PRO A 38 2.63 21.72 7.85
CA PRO A 38 3.73 21.98 6.93
C PRO A 38 3.87 23.47 6.60
N ASN A 39 5.11 23.96 6.52
CA ASN A 39 5.40 25.33 6.07
C ASN A 39 5.15 25.52 4.57
N LEU A 40 5.22 24.44 3.79
CA LEU A 40 4.85 24.39 2.38
C LEU A 40 3.85 23.26 2.17
N GLU A 41 2.63 23.63 1.80
CA GLU A 41 1.60 22.68 1.39
C GLU A 41 1.21 22.94 -0.06
N LEU A 42 1.17 21.87 -0.85
CA LEU A 42 0.73 21.90 -2.24
C LEU A 42 -0.47 20.98 -2.36
N LYS A 43 -1.61 21.58 -2.72
CA LYS A 43 -2.84 20.86 -3.04
C LYS A 43 -2.86 20.55 -4.54
N VAL A 44 -2.92 19.27 -4.89
CA VAL A 44 -2.96 18.81 -6.29
C VAL A 44 -4.28 18.11 -6.56
N LEU A 45 -5.01 18.55 -7.60
CA LEU A 45 -6.19 17.85 -8.09
C LEU A 45 -5.75 16.76 -9.06
N THR A 46 -6.11 15.52 -8.78
CA THR A 46 -5.89 14.41 -9.71
C THR A 46 -7.19 14.06 -10.39
N LEU A 47 -7.18 14.00 -11.72
CA LEU A 47 -8.32 13.66 -12.55
C LEU A 47 -8.07 12.30 -13.22
N ASN A 48 -8.99 11.37 -13.04
CA ASN A 48 -8.95 10.09 -13.71
C ASN A 48 -9.33 10.25 -15.18
N ILE A 49 -8.39 9.96 -16.07
CA ILE A 49 -8.54 10.10 -17.51
C ILE A 49 -8.76 8.76 -18.22
N ASN A 50 -9.01 7.68 -17.47
CA ASN A 50 -9.35 6.40 -18.08
C ASN A 50 -10.65 6.51 -18.89
N GLU A 51 -10.80 5.64 -19.90
CA GLU A 51 -12.01 5.62 -20.73
C GLU A 51 -13.26 5.41 -19.87
N GLY A 52 -14.25 6.30 -20.02
CA GLY A 52 -15.48 6.31 -19.20
C GLY A 52 -15.49 7.32 -18.05
N HIS A 53 -14.36 7.96 -17.75
CA HIS A 53 -14.23 8.95 -16.68
C HIS A 53 -14.15 10.39 -17.18
N ASN A 54 -14.50 11.34 -16.31
CA ASN A 54 -14.47 12.78 -16.58
C ASN A 54 -15.05 13.16 -17.97
N CYS A 55 -16.26 12.68 -18.28
CA CYS A 55 -16.87 12.80 -19.61
C CYS A 55 -16.87 14.23 -20.17
N GLU A 56 -17.18 15.24 -19.35
CA GLU A 56 -17.17 16.65 -19.78
C GLU A 56 -15.76 17.12 -20.24
N LEU A 57 -14.72 16.71 -19.52
CA LEU A 57 -13.33 16.97 -19.91
C LEU A 57 -13.00 16.27 -21.22
N MET A 58 -13.39 15.00 -21.35
CA MET A 58 -13.13 14.20 -22.55
C MET A 58 -13.87 14.72 -23.78
N GLU A 59 -15.07 15.27 -23.61
CA GLU A 59 -15.82 15.93 -24.70
C GLU A 59 -15.09 17.18 -25.19
N GLN A 60 -14.53 17.97 -24.26
CA GLN A 60 -13.82 19.21 -24.58
C GLN A 60 -12.44 18.98 -25.21
N TYR A 61 -11.72 17.92 -24.79
CA TYR A 61 -10.33 17.69 -25.18
C TYR A 61 -10.17 16.38 -25.97
N GLN A 62 -10.35 16.45 -27.29
CA GLN A 62 -10.29 15.30 -28.20
C GLN A 62 -9.00 14.47 -28.05
N ILE A 63 -7.82 15.10 -27.98
CA ILE A 63 -6.54 14.37 -27.86
C ILE A 63 -6.49 13.56 -26.55
N LEU A 64 -6.99 14.11 -25.45
CA LEU A 64 -7.00 13.42 -24.16
C LEU A 64 -7.95 12.21 -24.18
N ARG A 65 -9.12 12.37 -24.80
CA ARG A 65 -10.07 11.28 -25.03
C ARG A 65 -9.47 10.18 -25.90
N GLU A 66 -8.83 10.55 -27.01
CA GLU A 66 -8.19 9.58 -27.90
C GLU A 66 -7.00 8.87 -27.23
N TYR A 67 -6.26 9.55 -26.37
CA TYR A 67 -5.24 8.93 -25.53
C TYR A 67 -5.84 7.90 -24.56
N ALA A 68 -6.94 8.23 -23.87
CA ALA A 68 -7.64 7.31 -23.00
C ALA A 68 -8.09 6.04 -23.73
N GLN A 69 -8.62 6.20 -24.95
CA GLN A 69 -9.02 5.10 -25.82
C GLN A 69 -7.83 4.23 -26.27
N TYR A 70 -6.70 4.84 -26.60
CA TYR A 70 -5.47 4.10 -26.92
C TYR A 70 -5.01 3.24 -25.74
N VAL A 71 -4.93 3.82 -24.54
CA VAL A 71 -4.53 3.11 -23.33
C VAL A 71 -5.49 1.96 -23.03
N ALA A 72 -6.81 2.20 -23.17
CA ALA A 72 -7.82 1.15 -23.00
C ALA A 72 -7.64 0.02 -24.02
N LYS A 73 -7.33 0.33 -25.28
CA LYS A 73 -7.06 -0.66 -26.33
C LYS A 73 -5.81 -1.51 -26.03
N VAL A 74 -4.72 -0.89 -25.58
CA VAL A 74 -3.51 -1.63 -25.15
C VAL A 74 -3.86 -2.63 -24.06
N ARG A 75 -4.63 -2.21 -23.04
CA ARG A 75 -5.05 -3.08 -21.93
C ARG A 75 -5.96 -4.21 -22.38
N GLU A 76 -6.90 -3.93 -23.27
CA GLU A 76 -7.79 -4.93 -23.83
C GLU A 76 -6.98 -6.02 -24.55
N ASN A 77 -6.06 -5.63 -25.43
CA ASN A 77 -5.24 -6.56 -26.19
C ASN A 77 -4.29 -7.36 -25.28
N ALA A 78 -3.73 -6.73 -24.23
CA ALA A 78 -2.80 -7.37 -23.29
C ALA A 78 -3.46 -8.43 -22.40
N ARG A 79 -4.80 -8.56 -22.41
CA ARG A 79 -5.51 -9.68 -21.76
C ARG A 79 -5.37 -10.99 -22.53
N GLU A 80 -5.22 -10.90 -23.85
CA GLU A 80 -5.27 -12.04 -24.76
C GLU A 80 -3.94 -12.30 -25.50
N ALA A 81 -3.01 -11.33 -25.46
CA ALA A 81 -1.71 -11.38 -26.13
C ALA A 81 -0.59 -10.90 -25.20
N ASP A 82 0.67 -11.23 -25.55
CA ASP A 82 1.83 -10.61 -24.91
C ASP A 82 1.87 -9.10 -25.15
N LEU A 83 2.58 -8.38 -24.27
CA LEU A 83 2.59 -6.93 -24.23
C LEU A 83 3.05 -6.30 -25.56
N ASP A 84 4.13 -6.83 -26.16
CA ASP A 84 4.66 -6.35 -27.44
C ASP A 84 3.59 -6.43 -28.53
N THR A 85 2.98 -7.62 -28.67
CA THR A 85 1.90 -7.85 -29.63
C THR A 85 0.69 -6.96 -29.35
N ALA A 86 0.31 -6.81 -28.08
CA ALA A 86 -0.83 -6.02 -27.66
C ALA A 86 -0.67 -4.54 -28.00
N VAL A 87 0.51 -3.98 -27.74
CA VAL A 87 0.87 -2.59 -28.05
C VAL A 87 0.92 -2.38 -29.56
N GLU A 88 1.55 -3.27 -30.32
CA GLU A 88 1.60 -3.16 -31.79
C GLU A 88 0.20 -3.18 -32.42
N GLN A 89 -0.66 -4.11 -31.97
CA GLN A 89 -2.04 -4.20 -32.41
C GLN A 89 -2.82 -2.94 -32.06
N ALA A 90 -2.71 -2.45 -30.81
CA ALA A 90 -3.39 -1.26 -30.37
C ALA A 90 -3.00 -0.02 -31.19
N VAL A 91 -1.71 0.15 -31.48
CA VAL A 91 -1.24 1.25 -32.33
C VAL A 91 -1.83 1.15 -33.74
N ASN A 92 -1.85 -0.06 -34.34
CA ASN A 92 -2.42 -0.25 -35.66
C ASN A 92 -3.92 0.03 -35.70
N ASP A 93 -4.66 -0.47 -34.72
CA ASP A 93 -6.10 -0.30 -34.60
C ASP A 93 -6.47 1.17 -34.38
N CYS A 94 -5.74 1.87 -33.50
CA CYS A 94 -5.94 3.30 -33.27
C CYS A 94 -5.68 4.12 -34.55
N ILE A 95 -4.61 3.83 -35.28
CA ILE A 95 -4.32 4.47 -36.57
C ILE A 95 -5.45 4.24 -37.59
N GLN A 96 -5.99 3.02 -37.67
CA GLN A 96 -7.07 2.67 -38.60
C GLN A 96 -8.39 3.35 -38.23
N ASN A 97 -8.68 3.47 -36.93
CA ASN A 97 -9.91 4.06 -36.40
C ASN A 97 -9.83 5.59 -36.19
N GLY A 98 -8.71 6.23 -36.56
CA GLY A 98 -8.55 7.69 -36.46
C GLY A 98 -8.19 8.19 -35.06
N ILE A 99 -7.90 7.31 -34.11
CA ILE A 99 -7.54 7.63 -32.73
C ILE A 99 -6.04 7.95 -32.67
N LEU A 100 -5.67 9.18 -32.30
CA LEU A 100 -4.30 9.69 -32.31
C LEU A 100 -3.55 9.41 -33.64
N ALA A 101 -4.27 9.25 -34.75
CA ALA A 101 -3.73 8.55 -35.91
C ALA A 101 -2.54 9.27 -36.55
N GLU A 102 -2.53 10.61 -36.58
CA GLU A 102 -1.39 11.37 -37.09
C GLU A 102 -0.17 11.23 -36.17
N PHE A 103 -0.37 11.35 -34.86
CA PHE A 103 0.69 11.21 -33.86
C PHE A 103 1.29 9.81 -33.88
N LEU A 104 0.45 8.77 -33.89
CA LEU A 104 0.88 7.37 -33.91
C LEU A 104 1.58 7.01 -35.22
N ARG A 105 1.11 7.49 -36.38
CA ARG A 105 1.82 7.26 -37.66
C ARG A 105 3.22 7.87 -37.64
N LYS A 106 3.35 9.09 -37.10
CA LYS A 106 4.63 9.81 -37.06
C LYS A 106 5.62 9.21 -36.06
N ASN A 107 5.15 8.73 -34.92
CA ASN A 107 5.98 8.30 -33.80
C ASN A 107 5.85 6.80 -33.49
N LYS A 108 5.37 5.98 -34.43
CA LYS A 108 4.99 4.59 -34.21
C LYS A 108 6.02 3.77 -33.41
N SER A 109 7.26 3.74 -33.90
CA SER A 109 8.33 2.95 -33.27
C SER A 109 8.64 3.41 -31.85
N GLU A 110 8.62 4.73 -31.61
CA GLU A 110 8.88 5.31 -30.29
C GLU A 110 7.74 4.99 -29.32
N VAL A 111 6.49 5.14 -29.76
CA VAL A 111 5.31 4.85 -28.94
C VAL A 111 5.27 3.38 -28.54
N ILE A 112 5.56 2.46 -29.47
CA ILE A 112 5.64 1.03 -29.16
C ILE A 112 6.73 0.77 -28.11
N THR A 113 7.94 1.27 -28.35
CA THR A 113 9.08 1.06 -27.45
C THR A 113 8.82 1.61 -26.06
N MET A 114 8.33 2.85 -25.97
CA MET A 114 8.05 3.50 -24.69
C MET A 114 6.91 2.82 -23.94
N SER A 115 5.85 2.43 -24.65
CA SER A 115 4.70 1.76 -24.03
C SER A 115 5.11 0.40 -23.43
N ILE A 116 5.90 -0.40 -24.15
CA ILE A 116 6.41 -1.69 -23.63
C ILE A 116 7.27 -1.45 -22.39
N PHE A 117 8.20 -0.49 -22.47
CA PHE A 117 9.11 -0.17 -21.37
C PHE A 117 8.37 0.30 -20.10
N GLU A 118 7.37 1.19 -20.25
CA GLU A 118 6.58 1.69 -19.13
C GLU A 118 5.80 0.55 -18.44
N TYR A 119 5.14 -0.31 -19.22
CA TYR A 119 4.37 -1.44 -18.67
C TYR A 119 5.25 -2.48 -17.98
N ASP A 120 6.39 -2.84 -18.56
CA ASP A 120 7.34 -3.77 -17.93
C ASP A 120 7.84 -3.23 -16.58
N LYS A 121 8.13 -1.92 -16.53
CA LYS A 121 8.57 -1.25 -15.31
C LYS A 121 7.46 -1.24 -14.24
N GLU A 122 6.22 -0.88 -14.60
CA GLU A 122 5.09 -0.92 -13.67
C GLU A 122 4.86 -2.33 -13.10
N GLU A 123 4.99 -3.35 -13.94
CA GLU A 123 4.83 -4.75 -13.54
C GLU A 123 5.97 -5.23 -12.62
N GLU A 124 7.21 -4.81 -12.87
CA GLU A 124 8.35 -5.08 -11.99
C GLU A 124 8.17 -4.41 -10.62
N GLU A 125 7.78 -3.13 -10.59
CA GLU A 125 7.51 -2.39 -9.36
C GLU A 125 6.35 -3.02 -8.56
N ARG A 126 5.29 -3.50 -9.24
CA ARG A 126 4.17 -4.21 -8.61
C ARG A 126 4.65 -5.49 -7.94
N LYS A 127 5.43 -6.32 -8.64
CA LYS A 127 5.98 -7.57 -8.09
C LYS A 127 6.89 -7.31 -6.89
N LEU A 128 7.71 -6.26 -6.95
CA LEU A 128 8.57 -5.88 -5.84
C LEU A 128 7.74 -5.48 -4.62
N ARG A 129 6.73 -4.63 -4.81
CA ARG A 129 5.83 -4.17 -3.73
C ARG A 129 5.06 -5.33 -3.08
N GLU A 130 4.58 -6.28 -3.88
CA GLU A 130 3.92 -7.50 -3.40
C GLU A 130 4.88 -8.36 -2.56
N ALA A 131 6.11 -8.57 -3.04
CA ALA A 131 7.13 -9.34 -2.32
C ALA A 131 7.54 -8.67 -0.99
N GLU A 132 7.70 -7.35 -0.99
CA GLU A 132 8.01 -6.58 0.22
C GLU A 132 6.87 -6.66 1.25
N TYR A 133 5.62 -6.53 0.78
CA TYR A 133 4.44 -6.69 1.63
C TYR A 133 4.35 -8.09 2.23
N GLU A 134 4.53 -9.15 1.43
CA GLU A 134 4.53 -10.53 1.92
C GLU A 134 5.65 -10.80 2.91
N ALA A 135 6.85 -10.27 2.66
CA ALA A 135 7.98 -10.39 3.58
C ALA A 135 7.68 -9.69 4.92
N GLY A 136 7.17 -8.46 4.88
CA GLY A 136 6.76 -7.70 6.06
C GLY A 136 5.65 -8.39 6.86
N TYR A 137 4.61 -8.85 6.17
CA TYR A 137 3.50 -9.60 6.78
C TYR A 137 3.99 -10.89 7.46
N ASN A 138 4.83 -11.67 6.77
CA ASN A 138 5.37 -12.91 7.31
C ASN A 138 6.30 -12.69 8.51
N SER A 139 7.12 -11.63 8.49
CA SER A 139 7.95 -11.25 9.64
C SER A 139 7.07 -10.87 10.83
N GLY A 140 6.12 -9.94 10.63
CA GLY A 140 5.23 -9.49 11.69
C GLY A 140 4.40 -10.63 12.30
N ARG A 141 3.90 -11.55 11.46
CA ARG A 141 3.17 -12.74 11.92
C ARG A 141 4.06 -13.68 12.73
N ARG A 142 5.32 -13.90 12.31
CA ARG A 142 6.28 -14.74 13.04
C ARG A 142 6.63 -14.15 14.38
N ASP A 143 6.95 -12.85 14.41
CA ASP A 143 7.36 -12.15 15.62
C ASP A 143 6.20 -12.07 16.61
N GLY A 144 5.00 -11.73 16.13
CA GLY A 144 3.79 -11.71 16.95
C GLY A 144 3.45 -13.07 17.55
N TYR A 145 3.58 -14.15 16.76
CA TYR A 145 3.34 -15.50 17.26
C TYR A 145 4.41 -15.95 18.28
N SER A 146 5.68 -15.62 18.03
CA SER A 146 6.79 -15.95 18.96
C SER A 146 6.63 -15.21 20.29
N SER A 147 6.38 -13.90 20.25
CA SER A 147 6.16 -13.08 21.44
C SER A 147 4.92 -13.53 22.21
N GLY A 148 3.79 -13.73 21.52
CA GLY A 148 2.56 -14.21 22.16
C GLY A 148 2.71 -15.58 22.81
N ARG A 149 3.48 -16.50 22.20
CA ARG A 149 3.79 -17.81 22.80
C ARG A 149 4.64 -17.65 24.05
N GLN A 150 5.66 -16.79 24.02
CA GLN A 150 6.54 -16.56 25.17
C GLN A 150 5.79 -15.91 26.33
N ASP A 151 4.97 -14.90 26.04
CA ASP A 151 4.13 -14.22 27.04
C ASP A 151 3.12 -15.19 27.65
N GLY A 152 2.44 -15.99 26.82
CA GLY A 152 1.52 -17.02 27.27
C GLY A 152 2.19 -18.08 28.17
N LEU A 153 3.40 -18.52 27.82
CA LEU A 153 4.18 -19.44 28.64
C LEU A 153 4.56 -18.82 29.99
N ASN A 154 5.05 -17.58 29.99
CA ASN A 154 5.44 -16.87 31.20
C ASN A 154 4.23 -16.66 32.14
N LEU A 155 3.09 -16.27 31.58
CA LEU A 155 1.83 -16.14 32.33
C LEU A 155 1.39 -17.49 32.91
N GLY A 156 1.40 -18.56 32.12
CA GLY A 156 1.03 -19.90 32.57
C GLY A 156 1.94 -20.43 33.68
N ILE A 157 3.26 -20.21 33.58
CA ILE A 157 4.22 -20.56 34.64
C ILE A 157 3.93 -19.76 35.91
N ALA A 158 3.68 -18.45 35.79
CA ALA A 158 3.38 -17.60 36.93
C ALA A 158 2.06 -18.00 37.61
N GLU A 159 1.02 -18.34 36.84
CA GLU A 159 -0.25 -18.86 37.36
C GLU A 159 -0.09 -20.21 38.05
N GLY A 160 0.58 -21.16 37.41
CA GLY A 160 0.86 -22.47 38.00
C GLY A 160 1.67 -22.37 39.29
N LYS A 161 2.67 -21.48 39.34
CA LYS A 161 3.44 -21.20 40.55
C LYS A 161 2.57 -20.66 41.68
N ARG A 162 1.67 -19.70 41.39
CA ARG A 162 0.71 -19.18 42.37
C ARG A 162 -0.22 -20.26 42.90
N GLU A 163 -0.68 -21.16 42.05
CA GLU A 163 -1.57 -22.26 42.45
C GLU A 163 -0.86 -23.26 43.37
N ILE A 164 0.38 -23.64 43.05
CA ILE A 164 1.20 -24.51 43.92
C ILE A 164 1.44 -23.86 45.29
N ILE A 165 1.73 -22.56 45.33
CA ILE A 165 1.91 -21.80 46.58
C ILE A 165 0.66 -21.90 47.46
N ARG A 166 -0.53 -21.71 46.87
CA ARG A 166 -1.82 -21.81 47.58
C ARG A 166 -2.06 -23.23 48.10
N LEU A 167 -1.77 -24.26 47.30
CA LEU A 167 -1.91 -25.65 47.70
C LEU A 167 -1.00 -25.99 48.89
N MET A 168 0.27 -25.58 48.86
CA MET A 168 1.20 -25.80 49.97
C MET A 168 0.76 -25.09 51.25
N HIS A 169 0.31 -23.82 51.14
CA HIS A 169 -0.21 -23.07 52.27
C HIS A 169 -1.45 -23.73 52.89
N ASN A 170 -2.41 -24.15 52.06
CA ASN A 170 -3.62 -24.83 52.51
C ASN A 170 -3.35 -26.20 53.15
N ALA A 171 -2.23 -26.86 52.78
CA ALA A 171 -1.76 -28.08 53.42
C ALA A 171 -1.04 -27.83 54.77
N GLY A 172 -0.92 -26.57 55.20
CA GLY A 172 -0.33 -26.19 56.49
C GLY A 172 1.19 -26.02 56.48
N GLU A 173 1.82 -25.94 55.31
CA GLU A 173 3.27 -25.67 55.23
C GLU A 173 3.61 -24.22 55.65
N PRO A 174 4.64 -24.01 56.49
CA PRO A 174 5.07 -22.66 56.88
C PRO A 174 5.54 -21.82 55.69
N VAL A 175 5.26 -20.52 55.73
CA VAL A 175 5.56 -19.56 54.65
C VAL A 175 7.07 -19.53 54.31
N GLU A 176 7.93 -19.67 55.32
CA GLU A 176 9.39 -19.69 55.15
C GLU A 176 9.85 -20.90 54.33
N LYS A 177 9.16 -22.03 54.46
CA LYS A 177 9.46 -23.26 53.73
C LYS A 177 8.90 -23.22 52.30
N ILE A 178 7.74 -22.59 52.11
CA ILE A 178 7.18 -22.29 50.77
C ILE A 178 8.10 -21.34 50.00
N ALA A 179 8.66 -20.32 50.67
CA ALA A 179 9.65 -19.42 50.08
C ALA A 179 10.89 -20.17 49.59
N GLN A 180 11.41 -21.11 50.39
CA GLN A 180 12.53 -21.96 49.98
C GLN A 180 12.21 -22.83 48.76
N TYR A 181 11.03 -23.43 48.68
CA TYR A 181 10.67 -24.30 47.55
C TYR A 181 10.39 -23.54 46.25
N THR A 182 9.82 -22.36 46.35
CA THR A 182 9.35 -21.60 45.18
C THR A 182 10.30 -20.49 44.77
N GLY A 183 11.28 -20.15 45.61
CA GLY A 183 12.21 -19.04 45.39
C GLY A 183 11.51 -17.68 45.37
N CYS A 184 10.32 -17.56 45.95
CA CYS A 184 9.62 -16.30 46.14
C CYS A 184 10.06 -15.63 47.44
N GLU A 185 10.09 -14.30 47.44
CA GLU A 185 10.33 -13.52 48.65
C GLU A 185 9.16 -13.72 49.63
N VAL A 186 9.49 -13.85 50.92
CA VAL A 186 8.49 -14.07 52.00
C VAL A 186 7.44 -12.96 52.00
N GLU A 187 7.84 -11.74 51.68
CA GLU A 187 6.95 -10.57 51.67
C GLU A 187 6.01 -10.53 50.46
N GLU A 188 6.39 -11.15 49.34
CA GLU A 188 5.50 -11.36 48.18
C GLU A 188 4.48 -12.47 48.47
N LEU A 189 4.91 -13.55 49.14
CA LEU A 189 4.04 -14.64 49.55
C LEU A 189 2.96 -14.18 50.54
N LYS A 190 3.32 -13.37 51.53
CA LYS A 190 2.35 -12.80 52.48
C LYS A 190 1.31 -11.91 51.79
N LYS A 191 1.68 -11.18 50.74
CA LYS A 191 0.72 -10.37 49.94
C LYS A 191 -0.19 -11.23 49.07
N LEU A 192 0.31 -12.37 48.58
CA LEU A 192 -0.45 -13.31 47.74
C LEU A 192 -1.43 -14.18 48.53
N LEU A 193 -1.10 -14.46 49.80
CA LEU A 193 -1.82 -15.39 50.69
C LEU A 193 -2.72 -14.72 51.74
N ASN A 194 -2.60 -13.39 51.91
CA ASN A 194 -3.58 -12.56 52.64
C ASN A 194 -4.83 -12.32 51.80
#